data_AF-A0A7C4BZF3-F1
#
_entry.id   AF-A0A7C4BZF3-F1
#
_cell.length_a   1.000
_cell.length_b   1.000
_cell.length_c   1.000
_cell.angle_alpha   90.00
_cell.angle_beta   90.00
_cell.angle_gamma   90.00
#
_symmetry.space_group_name_H-M   'P 1'
#
loop_
_entity.id
_entity.type
_entity.pdbx_description
1 polymer ?
#
loop_
_entity_poly.entity_id
_entity_poly.type
_entity_poly.pdbx_seq_one_letter_code
_entity_poly.pdbx_strand_id
1 'polypeptide(L)'
;MSVPLTTFNVITFILLILTGWVIWARFTRGLESSWPLIYYLGVVIYSKVFPGSLDAAWVYAGVIAALLLRFEFMGGFILKAIRVVDLVALGYIVWRAVSLLMMW
;
A
#
# COMPACT_ATOMS: atom_id res chain seq x y z
N MET A 1 26.90 -0.69 -6.58
CA MET A 1 26.60 -1.36 -5.30
C MET A 1 25.54 -2.41 -5.60
N SER A 2 25.92 -3.68 -5.71
CA SER A 2 24.97 -4.76 -6.02
C SER A 2 24.16 -5.05 -4.75
N VAL A 3 22.85 -4.81 -4.79
CA VAL A 3 21.93 -5.18 -3.72
C VAL A 3 22.03 -6.70 -3.55
N PRO A 4 22.52 -7.23 -2.41
CA PRO A 4 22.53 -8.67 -2.19
C PRO A 4 21.09 -9.19 -2.29
N LEU A 5 20.85 -10.23 -3.09
CA LEU A 5 19.54 -10.84 -3.27
C LEU A 5 19.16 -11.62 -2.00
N THR A 6 18.76 -10.89 -0.97
CA THR A 6 18.18 -11.46 0.24
C THR A 6 16.69 -11.65 0.04
N THR A 7 16.10 -12.62 0.75
CA THR A 7 14.65 -12.86 0.76
C THR A 7 13.87 -11.57 1.08
N PHE A 8 14.42 -10.75 1.98
CA PHE A 8 13.88 -9.43 2.31
C PHE A 8 13.83 -8.49 1.10
N ASN A 9 14.93 -8.36 0.35
CA ASN A 9 15.00 -7.47 -0.81
C ASN A 9 14.07 -7.95 -1.94
N VAL A 10 13.99 -9.25 -2.17
CA VAL A 10 13.08 -9.82 -3.17
C VAL A 10 11.62 -9.55 -2.81
N ILE A 11 11.22 -9.82 -1.56
CA ILE A 11 9.84 -9.59 -1.12
C ILE A 11 9.51 -8.09 -1.11
N THR A 12 10.45 -7.23 -0.71
CA THR A 12 10.26 -5.76 -0.72
C THR A 12 10.11 -5.24 -2.15
N PHE A 13 10.85 -5.80 -3.11
CA PHE A 13 10.70 -5.47 -4.52
C PHE A 13 9.34 -5.92 -5.09
N ILE A 14 8.87 -7.13 -4.72
CA ILE A 14 7.53 -7.60 -5.07
C ILE A 14 6.48 -6.66 -4.47
N LEU A 15 6.63 -6.25 -3.21
CA LEU A 15 5.74 -5.30 -2.55
C LEU A 15 5.68 -3.97 -3.33
N LEU A 16 6.83 -3.44 -3.75
CA LEU A 16 6.92 -2.22 -4.53
C LEU A 16 6.15 -2.32 -5.87
N ILE A 17 6.34 -3.42 -6.61
CA ILE A 17 5.62 -3.66 -7.86
C ILE A 17 4.11 -3.75 -7.62
N LEU A 18 3.68 -4.51 -6.61
CA LEU A 18 2.26 -4.64 -6.25
C LEU A 18 1.66 -3.30 -5.84
N THR A 19 2.40 -2.47 -5.11
CA THR A 19 1.97 -1.13 -4.71
C THR A 19 1.73 -0.26 -5.94
N GLY A 20 2.67 -0.25 -6.90
CA GLY A 20 2.51 0.46 -8.16
C GLY A 20 1.31 -0.04 -8.97
N TRP A 21 1.08 -1.35 -9.01
CA TRP A 21 -0.08 -1.93 -9.66
C TRP A 21 -1.40 -1.52 -9.00
N VAL A 22 -1.47 -1.46 -7.66
CA VAL A 22 -2.67 -0.99 -6.95
C VAL A 22 -2.91 0.49 -7.19
N ILE A 23 -1.87 1.34 -7.17
CA ILE A 23 -2.00 2.75 -7.54
C ILE A 23 -2.58 2.87 -8.95
N TRP A 24 -2.03 2.16 -9.93
CA TRP A 24 -2.55 2.16 -11.29
C TRP A 24 -4.00 1.63 -11.38
N ALA A 25 -4.32 0.56 -10.66
CA ALA A 25 -5.66 -0.01 -10.58
C ALA A 25 -6.66 0.98 -9.97
N ARG A 26 -6.24 1.85 -9.04
CA ARG A 26 -7.10 2.92 -8.49
C ARG A 26 -7.49 3.97 -9.52
N PHE A 27 -6.72 4.15 -10.59
CA PHE A 27 -7.07 5.11 -11.66
C PHE A 27 -7.83 4.45 -12.82
N THR A 28 -7.65 3.15 -13.04
CA THR A 28 -8.23 2.43 -14.18
C THR A 28 -9.47 1.61 -13.85
N ARG A 29 -9.61 1.11 -12.61
CA ARG A 29 -10.74 0.28 -12.18
C ARG A 29 -11.68 1.06 -11.27
N GLY A 30 -12.97 0.76 -11.37
CA GLY A 30 -14.01 1.30 -10.49
C GLY A 30 -13.76 0.95 -9.01
N LEU A 31 -14.31 1.77 -8.12
CA LEU A 31 -14.09 1.70 -6.67
C LEU A 31 -14.62 0.41 -6.00
N GLU A 32 -15.43 -0.37 -6.71
CA GLU A 32 -16.02 -1.64 -6.23
C GLU A 32 -15.02 -2.81 -6.14
N SER A 33 -13.83 -2.64 -6.70
CA SER A 33 -12.80 -3.67 -6.74
C SER A 33 -12.28 -4.00 -5.33
N SER A 34 -12.40 -5.27 -4.91
CA SER A 34 -11.85 -5.77 -3.62
C SER A 34 -10.33 -5.96 -3.63
N TRP A 35 -9.68 -5.78 -4.78
CA TRP A 35 -8.23 -5.99 -4.95
C TRP A 35 -7.34 -5.16 -4.00
N PRO A 36 -7.63 -3.87 -3.72
CA PRO A 36 -6.84 -3.08 -2.78
C PRO A 36 -6.85 -3.67 -1.37
N LEU A 37 -7.97 -4.22 -0.92
CA LEU A 37 -8.09 -4.88 0.39
C LEU A 37 -7.22 -6.13 0.49
N ILE A 38 -7.22 -6.95 -0.57
CA ILE A 38 -6.35 -8.14 -0.65
C ILE A 38 -4.88 -7.71 -0.61
N TYR A 39 -4.52 -6.65 -1.33
CA TYR A 39 -3.17 -6.10 -1.27
C TYR A 39 -2.80 -5.62 0.14
N TYR A 40 -3.66 -4.85 0.81
CA TYR A 40 -3.40 -4.38 2.17
C TYR A 40 -3.29 -5.51 3.19
N LEU A 41 -3.99 -6.62 3.00
CA LEU A 41 -3.78 -7.84 3.80
C LEU A 41 -2.34 -8.34 3.64
N GLY A 42 -1.83 -8.36 2.40
CA GLY A 42 -0.42 -8.66 2.12
C GLY A 42 0.55 -7.68 2.78
N VAL A 43 0.24 -6.37 2.76
CA VAL A 43 1.05 -5.34 3.44
C VAL A 43 1.10 -5.57 4.94
N VAL A 44 -0.02 -5.93 5.57
CA VAL A 44 -0.07 -6.24 7.01
C VAL A 44 0.76 -7.48 7.32
N ILE A 45 0.67 -8.53 6.51
CA ILE A 45 1.51 -9.73 6.68
C ILE A 45 2.99 -9.36 6.53
N TYR A 46 3.34 -8.57 5.52
CA TYR A 46 4.70 -8.09 5.31
C TYR A 46 5.24 -7.32 6.53
N SER A 47 4.46 -6.40 7.11
CA SER A 47 4.90 -5.61 8.27
C SER A 47 5.09 -6.46 9.53
N LYS A 48 4.37 -7.59 9.64
CA LYS A 48 4.53 -8.57 10.73
C LYS A 48 5.73 -9.48 10.52
N VAL A 49 6.00 -9.90 9.29
CA VAL A 49 7.16 -10.76 8.96
C VAL A 49 8.47 -9.96 9.06
N PHE A 50 8.44 -8.68 8.69
CA PHE A 50 9.60 -7.77 8.73
C PHE A 50 9.35 -6.60 9.69
N PRO A 51 9.47 -6.81 11.01
CA PRO A 51 9.21 -5.76 11.99
C PRO A 51 10.16 -4.56 11.78
N GLY A 52 9.61 -3.34 11.86
CA GLY A 52 10.36 -2.09 11.65
C GLY A 52 10.51 -1.66 10.19
N SER A 53 10.08 -2.49 9.22
CA SER A 53 10.11 -2.13 7.79
C SER A 53 9.12 -1.00 7.48
N LEU A 54 7.86 -1.16 7.89
CA LEU A 54 6.77 -0.21 7.70
C LEU A 54 6.24 0.26 9.05
N ASP A 55 5.88 1.54 9.11
CA ASP A 55 5.19 2.11 10.24
C ASP A 55 3.72 1.66 10.25
N ALA A 56 3.27 1.15 11.40
CA ALA A 56 1.96 0.56 11.54
C ALA A 56 0.82 1.58 11.36
N ALA A 57 1.01 2.85 11.72
CA ALA A 57 -0.01 3.88 11.59
C ALA A 57 -0.36 4.11 10.12
N TRP A 58 0.63 4.16 9.24
CA TRP A 58 0.42 4.31 7.80
C TRP A 58 -0.25 3.10 7.18
N VAL A 59 0.16 1.89 7.58
CA VAL A 59 -0.47 0.64 7.11
C VAL A 59 -1.94 0.59 7.53
N TYR A 60 -2.25 0.90 8.79
CA TYR A 60 -3.63 0.90 9.27
C TYR A 60 -4.48 2.01 8.67
N ALA A 61 -3.92 3.21 8.49
CA ALA A 61 -4.61 4.30 7.79
C ALA A 61 -5.00 3.89 6.36
N GLY A 62 -4.10 3.23 5.64
CA GLY A 62 -4.37 2.68 4.30
C GLY A 62 -5.44 1.59 4.31
N VAL A 63 -5.37 0.63 5.24
CA VAL A 63 -6.40 -0.43 5.40
C VAL A 63 -7.77 0.18 5.66
N ILE A 64 -7.86 1.13 6.60
CA ILE A 64 -9.12 1.79 6.96
C ILE A 64 -9.63 2.59 5.76
N ALA A 65 -8.77 3.35 5.06
CA ALA A 65 -9.16 4.08 3.87
C ALA A 65 -9.69 3.15 2.77
N ALA A 66 -9.02 2.02 2.53
CA ALA A 66 -9.47 1.03 1.55
C ALA A 66 -10.81 0.37 1.93
N LEU A 67 -11.05 0.13 3.22
CA LEU A 67 -12.35 -0.34 3.72
C LEU A 67 -13.44 0.71 3.50
N LEU A 68 -13.16 1.97 3.85
CA LEU A 68 -14.13 3.06 3.73
C LEU A 68 -14.48 3.35 2.26
N LEU A 69 -13.52 3.26 1.34
CA LEU A 69 -13.76 3.40 -0.10
C LEU A 69 -14.67 2.32 -0.69
N ARG A 70 -14.83 1.18 0.00
CA ARG A 70 -15.74 0.11 -0.42
C ARG A 70 -17.19 0.43 -0.09
N PHE A 71 -17.44 1.30 0.89
CA PHE A 71 -18.80 1.68 1.27
C PHE A 71 -19.26 2.84 0.38
N GLU A 72 -20.15 2.55 -0.58
CA GLU A 72 -20.76 3.55 -1.46
C GLU A 72 -21.63 4.59 -0.72
N PHE A 73 -21.88 4.38 0.57
CA PHE A 73 -22.65 5.28 1.44
C PHE A 73 -22.00 6.66 1.65
N MET A 74 -20.72 6.83 1.30
CA MET A 74 -19.99 8.09 1.45
C MET A 74 -20.02 8.90 0.14
N GLY A 75 -20.99 9.81 0.01
CA GLY A 75 -21.14 10.64 -1.18
C GLY A 75 -20.03 11.70 -1.38
N GLY A 76 -19.61 11.90 -2.63
CA GLY A 76 -18.93 13.10 -3.12
C GLY A 76 -17.58 13.43 -2.48
N PHE A 77 -17.55 14.44 -1.60
CA PHE A 77 -16.32 15.02 -1.04
C PHE A 77 -15.58 14.05 -0.10
N ILE A 78 -16.32 13.34 0.74
CA ILE A 78 -15.75 12.39 1.72
C ILE A 78 -15.02 11.26 0.99
N LEU A 79 -15.64 10.72 -0.07
CA LEU A 79 -15.03 9.71 -0.93
C LEU A 79 -13.69 10.17 -1.54
N LYS A 80 -13.65 11.42 -2.04
CA LYS A 80 -12.42 12.01 -2.59
C LYS A 80 -11.33 12.16 -1.52
N ALA A 81 -11.69 12.63 -0.33
CA ALA A 81 -10.74 12.77 0.77
C ALA A 81 -10.14 11.42 1.18
N ILE A 82 -10.98 10.39 1.34
CA ILE A 82 -10.52 9.03 1.69
C ILE A 82 -9.65 8.44 0.58
N ARG A 83 -9.98 8.71 -0.69
CA ARG A 83 -9.14 8.30 -1.83
C ARG A 83 -7.76 8.95 -1.79
N VAL A 84 -7.69 10.23 -1.41
CA VAL A 84 -6.39 10.91 -1.21
C VAL A 84 -5.63 10.26 -0.07
N VAL A 85 -6.28 9.96 1.07
CA VAL A 85 -5.63 9.26 2.20
C VAL A 85 -5.09 7.89 1.78
N ASP A 86 -5.86 7.10 1.03
CA ASP A 86 -5.42 5.81 0.47
C ASP A 86 -4.20 5.97 -0.44
N LEU A 87 -4.23 6.96 -1.34
CA LEU A 87 -3.10 7.24 -2.23
C LEU A 87 -1.85 7.72 -1.48
N VAL A 88 -2.02 8.51 -0.42
CA VAL A 88 -0.90 8.95 0.43
C VAL A 88 -0.29 7.76 1.18
N ALA A 89 -1.13 6.86 1.72
CA ALA A 89 -0.65 5.63 2.36
C ALA A 89 0.12 4.74 1.37
N LEU A 90 -0.38 4.57 0.15
CA LEU A 90 0.33 3.85 -0.91
C LEU A 90 1.64 4.55 -1.29
N GLY A 91 1.65 5.89 -1.37
CA GLY A 91 2.85 6.68 -1.61
C GLY A 91 3.91 6.50 -0.53
N TYR A 92 3.49 6.46 0.74
CA TYR A 92 4.37 6.12 1.86
C TYR A 92 4.99 4.73 1.69
N ILE A 93 4.20 3.71 1.32
CA ILE A 93 4.70 2.34 1.11
C ILE A 93 5.72 2.31 -0.04
N VAL A 94 5.46 2.99 -1.15
CA VAL A 94 6.42 3.12 -2.28
C VAL A 94 7.72 3.74 -1.78
N TRP A 95 7.63 4.90 -1.14
CA TRP A 95 8.80 5.62 -0.63
C TRP A 95 9.63 4.75 0.33
N ARG A 96 8.95 4.09 1.27
CA ARG A 96 9.62 3.26 2.26
C ARG A 96 10.23 2.01 1.64
N ALA A 97 9.53 1.33 0.73
CA ALA A 97 10.07 0.18 0.03
C ALA A 97 11.30 0.53 -0.83
N VAL A 98 11.29 1.69 -1.51
CA VAL A 98 12.45 2.20 -2.24
C VAL A 98 13.62 2.49 -1.29
N SER A 99 13.36 3.15 -0.17
CA SER A 99 14.39 3.47 0.85
C SER A 99 15.05 2.19 1.39
N LEU A 100 14.23 1.18 1.74
CA LEU A 100 14.70 -0.13 2.21
C LEU A 100 15.56 -0.85 1.16
N LEU A 101 15.20 -0.79 -0.13
CA LEU A 101 15.99 -1.38 -1.22
C LEU A 101 17.29 -0.62 -1.50
N MET A 102 17.28 0.70 -1.33
CA MET A 102 18.45 1.57 -1.46
C MET A 102 19.35 1.56 -0.23
N MET A 103 18.95 0.83 0.83
CA MET A 103 19.67 0.76 2.11
C MET A 103 19.84 2.14 2.77
N TRP A 104 18.83 2.98 2.65
CA TRP A 104 18.77 4.31 3.25
C TRP A 104 17.66 4.42 4.31
#